data_AF-A0A524AEZ2-F1
#
_entry.id   AF-A0A524AEZ2-F1
#
_cell.length_a   1.000
_cell.length_b   1.000
_cell.length_c   1.000
_cell.angle_alpha   90.00
_cell.angle_beta   90.00
_cell.angle_gamma   90.00
#
_symmetry.space_group_name_H-M   'P 1'
#
loop_
_entity.id
_entity.type
_entity.pdbx_description
1 polymer ?
#
loop_
_entity_poly.entity_id
_entity_poly.type
_entity_poly.pdbx_seq_one_letter_code
_entity_poly.pdbx_strand_id
1 'polypeptide(L)' 'MARIITFASSKGGTGKTLVVANLGVAMAQLGQKVTLLDTDITMANLAIILGLGRQ' A
#
# COMPACT_ATOMS: atom_id res chain seq x y z
N MET A 1 -12.14 7.82 15.31
CA MET A 1 -12.32 8.09 13.86
C MET A 1 -11.08 7.61 13.12
N ALA A 2 -11.23 6.93 11.98
CA ALA A 2 -10.11 6.53 11.14
C ALA A 2 -9.75 7.65 10.15
N ARG A 3 -8.46 7.86 9.88
CA ARG A 3 -7.99 8.76 8.82
C ARG A 3 -7.81 7.96 7.53
N ILE A 4 -8.44 8.40 6.44
CA ILE A 4 -8.33 7.78 5.12
C ILE A 4 -7.38 8.62 4.27
N ILE A 5 -6.38 7.99 3.66
CA ILE A 5 -5.41 8.64 2.76
C ILE A 5 -5.39 7.86 1.46
N THR A 6 -5.72 8.52 0.35
CA THR A 6 -5.76 7.92 -0.99
C THR A 6 -4.55 8.35 -1.80
N PHE A 7 -3.86 7.39 -2.41
CA PHE A 7 -2.76 7.63 -3.33
C PHE A 7 -3.22 7.33 -4.76
N ALA A 8 -3.40 8.37 -5.57
CA ALA A 8 -3.89 8.28 -6.94
C ALA A 8 -2.90 8.88 -7.95
N SER A 9 -2.89 8.35 -9.18
CA SER A 9 -2.14 8.90 -10.31
C SER A 9 -2.75 8.41 -11.61
N SER A 10 -2.69 9.24 -12.65
CA SER A 10 -3.18 8.94 -13.99
C SER A 10 -2.25 8.06 -14.82
N LYS A 11 -1.06 7.71 -14.31
CA LYS A 11 -0.07 6.87 -15.01
C LYS A 11 0.38 5.67 -14.16
N GLY A 12 0.74 4.60 -14.86
CA GLY A 12 1.48 3.47 -14.30
C GLY A 12 2.93 3.85 -13.97
N GLY A 13 3.56 3.10 -13.06
CA GLY A 13 4.99 3.26 -12.75
C GLY A 13 5.39 4.49 -11.90
N THR A 14 4.43 5.30 -11.43
CA THR A 14 4.73 6.49 -10.62
C THR A 14 5.10 6.21 -9.15
N GLY A 15 5.34 4.94 -8.79
CA GLY A 15 5.77 4.55 -7.43
C GLY A 15 4.69 4.53 -6.35
N LYS A 16 3.39 4.66 -6.68
CA LYS A 16 2.28 4.68 -5.69
C LYS A 16 2.31 3.51 -4.72
N THR A 17 2.32 2.28 -5.24
CA THR A 17 2.28 1.06 -4.43
C THR A 17 3.50 0.95 -3.52
N LEU A 18 4.67 1.41 -4.01
CA LEU A 18 5.91 1.43 -3.22
C LEU A 18 5.80 2.42 -2.04
N VAL A 19 5.27 3.61 -2.28
CA VAL A 19 5.03 4.61 -1.22
C VAL A 19 4.00 4.10 -0.22
N VAL A 20 2.88 3.52 -0.69
CA VAL A 20 1.81 2.96 0.17
C VAL A 20 2.35 1.86 1.07
N ALA A 21 3.12 0.91 0.52
CA ALA A 21 3.70 -0.20 1.28
C ALA A 21 4.64 0.30 2.37
N ASN A 22 5.63 1.13 2.01
CA ASN A 22 6.63 1.62 2.96
C ASN A 22 6.04 2.54 4.03
N LEU A 23 5.10 3.43 3.66
CA LEU A 23 4.41 4.28 4.62
C LEU A 23 3.59 3.44 5.60
N GLY A 24 2.89 2.41 5.12
CA GLY A 24 2.16 1.48 5.97
C GLY A 24 3.06 0.77 6.97
N VAL A 25 4.17 0.21 6.50
CA VAL A 25 5.16 -0.46 7.37
C VAL A 25 5.71 0.52 8.41
N ALA A 26 6.10 1.73 8.01
CA ALA A 26 6.61 2.75 8.93
C ALA A 26 5.55 3.15 9.98
N MET A 27 4.29 3.36 9.58
CA MET A 27 3.20 3.66 10.50
C MET A 27 2.96 2.50 11.48
N ALA A 28 2.99 1.26 11.01
CA ALA A 28 2.86 0.09 11.87
C ALA A 28 4.02 -0.02 12.87
N GLN A 29 5.27 0.24 12.44
CA GLN A 29 6.45 0.29 13.30
C GLN A 29 6.36 1.38 14.38
N LEU A 30 5.65 2.47 14.11
CA LEU A 30 5.32 3.53 15.08
C LEU A 30 4.12 3.19 15.98
N GLY A 31 3.65 1.94 15.97
CA GLY A 31 2.54 1.47 16.80
C GLY A 31 1.16 1.89 16.33
N GLN A 32 1.02 2.46 15.12
CA GLN A 32 -0.27 2.84 14.58
C GLN A 32 -1.02 1.61 14.04
N LYS A 33 -2.33 1.53 14.32
CA LYS A 33 -3.22 0.57 13.64
C LYS A 33 -3.47 1.06 12.22
N VAL A 34 -2.85 0.42 11.25
CA VAL A 34 -2.93 0.76 9.82
C VAL A 34 -3.47 -0.40 9.02
N THR A 35 -4.26 -0.10 8.00
CA THR A 35 -4.74 -1.06 6.99
C THR A 35 -4.38 -0.50 5.63
N LEU A 36 -3.73 -1.31 4.80
CA LEU A 36 -3.42 -0.97 3.42
C LEU A 36 -4.43 -1.65 2.51
N LEU A 37 -4.94 -0.90 1.52
CA LEU A 37 -5.90 -1.37 0.55
C LEU A 37 -5.35 -1.15 -0.86
N ASP A 38 -5.18 -2.25 -1.61
CA ASP A 38 -4.89 -2.18 -3.04
C ASP A 38 -6.21 -2.15 -3.81
N THR A 39 -6.50 -1.02 -4.45
CA THR A 39 -7.71 -0.85 -5.27
C THR A 39 -7.44 -1.07 -6.76
N ASP A 40 -6.22 -1.44 -7.14
CA ASP A 40 -5.89 -1.78 -8.53
C ASP A 40 -6.27 -3.25 -8.80
N ILE A 41 -7.46 -3.45 -9.35
CA ILE A 41 -7.98 -4.79 -9.68
C ILE A 41 -7.21 -5.38 -10.89
N THR A 42 -6.61 -4.54 -11.72
CA THR A 42 -5.94 -4.98 -12.95
C THR A 42 -4.54 -5.52 -12.71
N MET A 43 -3.81 -4.92 -11.75
CA MET A 43 -2.43 -5.27 -11.44
C MET A 43 -2.11 -5.04 -9.96
N ALA A 44 -2.77 -5.80 -9.08
CA ALA A 44 -2.55 -5.72 -7.64
C ALA A 44 -1.12 -6.15 -7.27
N ASN A 45 -0.28 -5.18 -6.93
CA ASN A 45 1.15 -5.37 -6.66
C ASN A 45 1.48 -5.28 -5.16
N LEU A 46 0.57 -4.78 -4.32
CA LEU A 46 0.85 -4.51 -2.92
C LEU A 46 1.24 -5.78 -2.14
N ALA A 47 0.52 -6.89 -2.35
CA ALA A 47 0.80 -8.15 -1.68
C ALA A 47 2.19 -8.72 -2.06
N ILE A 48 2.59 -8.56 -3.32
CA ILE A 48 3.91 -9.00 -3.81
C ILE A 48 5.02 -8.18 -3.14
N ILE A 49 4.87 -6.85 -3.12
CA ILE A 49 5.85 -5.95 -2.49
C ILE A 49 6.01 -6.24 -0.99
N LEU A 50 4.92 -6.61 -0.31
CA LEU A 50 4.94 -6.99 1.11
C LEU A 50 5.39 -8.45 1.34
N GLY A 51 5.69 -9.21 0.30
CA GLY A 51 6.10 -10.62 0.42
C GLY A 51 4.99 -11.56 0.90
N LEU A 52 3.73 -11.23 0.67
CA LEU A 52 2.54 -11.98 1.14
C LEU A 52 2.02 -13.01 0.13
N GLY A 53 2.76 -13.29 -0.95
CA GLY A 53 2.42 -14.31 -1.93
C GLY A 53 2.63 -15.74 -1.39
N ARG A 54 1.88 -16.71 -1.93
CA ARG A 54 2.21 -18.14 -1.74
C ARG A 54 3.55 -18.42 -2.43
N GLN A 55 4.52 -18.92 -1.67
CA GLN A 55 5.73 -19.53 -2.22
C GLN A 55 5.40 -20.86 -2.88
#